data_AF-K9IYT2-F1
#
_entry.id   AF-K9IYT2-F1
#
_cell.length_a   1.000
_cell.length_b   1.000
_cell.length_c   1.000
_cell.angle_alpha   90.00
_cell.angle_beta   90.00
_cell.angle_gamma   90.00
#
_symmetry.space_group_name_H-M   'P 1'
#
loop_
_entity.id
_entity.type
_entity.pdbx_description
1 polymer ?
#
loop_
_entity_poly.entity_id
_entity_poly.type
_entity_poly.pdbx_seq_one_letter_code
_entity_poly.pdbx_strand_id
1 'polypeptide(L)'
;MADDFGFFSSSESGAPEAAEEDPAAAFLAQQESEIAGIENDEGFGAPALGQPGPASGAGSEDMGTTINGDVFQEANGPADGYAAIAQADRLTQEPESIRKWREEQRKRLQELDAASKVTEQEWREKAKKDLEEWNQRQSEQVEKNKINNRASEEAFVKESKEDSPGTEWEKVAQLCDFNPKSSKQCKDVSRLRSVLMSLKQTPLSR
;
A
#
# COMPACT_ATOMS: atom_id res chain seq x y z
N MET A 1 -35.94 -11.45 14.77
CA MET A 1 -36.42 -10.52 13.73
C MET A 1 -35.33 -9.47 13.63
N ALA A 2 -34.31 -9.61 12.78
CA ALA A 2 -34.28 -9.66 11.32
C ALA A 2 -34.64 -8.29 10.72
N ASP A 3 -33.63 -7.45 10.56
CA ASP A 3 -33.71 -6.18 9.83
C ASP A 3 -32.55 -6.08 8.82
N ASP A 4 -32.96 -6.17 7.56
CA ASP A 4 -32.56 -5.31 6.44
C ASP A 4 -31.11 -5.38 5.92
N PHE A 5 -30.80 -6.49 5.24
CA PHE A 5 -29.73 -6.57 4.24
C PHE A 5 -30.34 -6.31 2.86
N GLY A 6 -30.43 -5.04 2.47
CA GLY A 6 -31.18 -4.64 1.27
C GLY A 6 -30.62 -3.42 0.56
N PHE A 7 -29.41 -3.48 -0.01
CA PHE A 7 -29.06 -2.60 -1.14
C PHE A 7 -27.88 -3.11 -1.99
N PHE A 8 -28.01 -4.29 -2.58
CA PHE A 8 -27.24 -4.61 -3.78
C PHE A 8 -28.14 -5.36 -4.76
N SER A 9 -28.91 -4.59 -5.54
CA SER A 9 -29.53 -5.08 -6.76
C SER A 9 -29.27 -4.07 -7.87
N SER A 10 -28.60 -4.59 -8.90
CA SER A 10 -28.19 -4.00 -10.16
C SER A 10 -29.01 -2.82 -10.69
N SER A 11 -28.30 -1.78 -11.11
CA SER A 11 -28.58 -1.11 -12.38
C SER A 11 -27.27 -0.91 -13.14
N GLU A 12 -27.11 -1.84 -14.09
CA GLU A 12 -26.41 -1.63 -15.34
C GLU A 12 -26.87 -0.32 -15.99
N SER A 13 -25.91 0.55 -16.30
CA SER A 13 -26.08 1.64 -17.27
C SER A 13 -24.72 1.86 -17.92
N GLY A 14 -24.55 1.22 -19.07
CA GLY A 14 -23.41 1.43 -19.94
C GLY A 14 -23.53 2.75 -20.70
N ALA A 15 -22.44 3.51 -20.68
CA ALA A 15 -21.89 4.22 -21.82
C ALA A 15 -20.43 4.54 -21.49
N PRO A 16 -19.49 4.37 -22.45
CA PRO A 16 -18.06 4.47 -22.20
C PRO A 16 -17.71 5.93 -21.94
N GLU A 17 -17.20 6.24 -20.75
CA GLU A 17 -16.50 7.49 -20.53
C GLU A 17 -15.24 7.43 -21.37
N ALA A 18 -15.28 8.09 -22.52
CA ALA A 18 -14.15 8.29 -23.38
C ALA A 18 -13.03 8.85 -22.51
N ALA A 19 -12.00 8.04 -22.30
CA ALA A 19 -10.73 8.52 -21.81
C ALA A 19 -10.34 9.70 -22.72
N GLU A 20 -10.37 10.92 -22.18
CA GLU A 20 -9.49 11.96 -22.70
C GLU A 20 -8.07 11.45 -22.45
N GLU A 21 -7.60 10.63 -23.38
CA GLU A 21 -6.24 10.12 -23.40
C GLU A 21 -5.34 11.34 -23.52
N ASP A 22 -4.78 11.75 -22.37
CA ASP A 22 -3.67 12.67 -22.32
C ASP A 22 -2.61 12.12 -23.28
N PRO A 23 -2.22 12.85 -24.35
CA PRO A 23 -1.23 12.37 -25.30
C PRO A 23 0.10 12.02 -24.62
N ALA A 24 0.39 12.56 -23.43
CA ALA A 24 1.53 12.16 -22.62
C ALA A 24 1.34 10.77 -21.97
N ALA A 25 0.13 10.43 -21.52
CA ALA A 25 -0.18 9.12 -20.95
C ALA A 25 -0.11 8.00 -22.00
N ALA A 26 -0.61 8.26 -23.21
CA ALA A 26 -0.49 7.32 -24.34
C ALA A 26 0.99 7.04 -24.70
N PHE A 27 1.84 8.07 -24.69
CA PHE A 27 3.28 7.93 -24.95
C PHE A 27 4.01 7.12 -23.86
N LEU A 28 3.67 7.34 -22.59
CA LEU A 28 4.26 6.57 -21.48
C LEU A 28 3.83 5.10 -21.54
N ALA A 29 2.56 4.81 -21.81
CA ALA A 29 2.07 3.43 -21.98
C ALA A 29 2.72 2.74 -23.20
N GLN A 30 2.97 3.49 -24.28
CA GLN A 30 3.69 2.97 -25.45
C GLN A 30 5.16 2.66 -25.12
N GLN A 31 5.86 3.48 -24.32
CA GLN A 31 7.22 3.17 -23.87
C GLN A 31 7.27 1.98 -22.90
N GLU A 32 6.28 1.86 -22.02
CA GLU A 32 6.22 0.77 -21.03
C GLU A 32 6.00 -0.59 -21.70
N SER A 33 5.18 -0.63 -22.77
CA SER A 33 4.99 -1.82 -23.60
C SER A 33 6.19 -2.17 -24.49
N GLU A 34 6.96 -1.16 -24.96
CA GLU A 34 8.20 -1.38 -25.71
C GLU A 34 9.31 -1.99 -24.82
N ILE A 35 9.42 -1.56 -23.56
CA ILE A 35 10.36 -2.11 -22.57
C ILE A 35 9.96 -3.53 -22.12
N ALA A 36 8.67 -3.78 -21.91
CA ALA A 36 8.18 -5.10 -21.50
C ALA A 36 8.38 -6.18 -22.59
N GLY A 37 8.52 -5.80 -23.86
CA GLY A 37 8.84 -6.71 -24.96
C GLY A 37 10.28 -7.22 -24.98
N ILE A 38 11.20 -6.56 -24.25
CA ILE A 38 12.63 -6.90 -24.23
C ILE A 38 13.01 -7.79 -23.04
N GLU A 39 12.20 -7.83 -21.98
CA GLU A 39 12.50 -8.61 -20.76
C GLU A 39 12.12 -10.10 -20.89
N ASN A 40 11.30 -10.47 -21.88
CA ASN A 40 10.80 -11.85 -22.04
C ASN A 40 11.55 -12.70 -23.09
N ASP A 41 12.70 -12.24 -23.61
CA ASP A 41 13.56 -13.05 -24.48
C ASP A 41 14.91 -13.31 -23.79
N GLU A 42 14.93 -14.35 -22.95
CA GLU A 42 16.17 -14.91 -22.41
C GLU A 42 17.00 -15.52 -23.55
N GLY A 43 18.01 -14.78 -24.02
CA GLY A 43 19.21 -15.42 -24.56
C GLY A 43 19.98 -14.63 -25.61
N PHE A 44 21.00 -13.88 -25.19
CA PHE A 44 22.37 -14.12 -25.68
C PHE A 44 23.42 -13.32 -24.92
N GLY A 45 24.55 -13.99 -24.65
CA GLY A 45 25.63 -13.49 -23.83
C GLY A 45 26.41 -12.30 -24.39
N ALA A 46 27.09 -11.61 -23.47
CA ALA A 46 28.12 -10.64 -23.77
C ALA A 46 29.19 -11.22 -24.71
N PRO A 47 29.75 -10.37 -25.59
CA PRO A 47 31.20 -10.24 -25.53
C PRO A 47 31.68 -8.79 -25.58
N ALA A 48 32.69 -8.52 -24.75
CA ALA A 48 33.62 -7.42 -24.93
C ALA A 48 34.63 -7.76 -26.04
N LEU A 49 35.05 -6.75 -26.84
CA LEU A 49 36.44 -6.46 -27.29
C LEU A 49 36.48 -5.61 -28.59
N GLY A 50 37.29 -4.54 -28.58
CA GLY A 50 38.17 -4.21 -29.72
C GLY A 50 37.88 -2.96 -30.58
N GLN A 51 38.64 -1.88 -30.32
CA GLN A 51 39.01 -0.72 -31.18
C GLN A 51 39.59 -1.10 -32.58
N PRO A 52 40.08 -0.17 -33.46
CA PRO A 52 39.83 1.27 -33.75
C PRO A 52 39.81 1.67 -35.27
N GLY A 53 39.37 2.91 -35.61
CA GLY A 53 39.82 3.81 -36.73
C GLY A 53 39.69 3.36 -38.21
N PRO A 54 39.73 4.27 -39.24
CA PRO A 54 40.53 5.49 -39.31
C PRO A 54 39.84 6.76 -39.91
N ALA A 55 40.60 7.86 -39.88
CA ALA A 55 40.30 9.19 -40.42
C ALA A 55 40.68 9.37 -41.90
N SER A 56 40.01 10.30 -42.60
CA SER A 56 40.45 11.19 -43.72
C SER A 56 39.18 11.74 -44.41
N GLY A 57 39.06 12.97 -44.93
CA GLY A 57 40.04 14.00 -45.25
C GLY A 57 39.35 15.34 -45.57
N ALA A 58 40.18 16.35 -45.80
CA ALA A 58 39.86 17.77 -45.97
C ALA A 58 39.49 18.18 -47.42
N GLY A 59 38.89 19.38 -47.54
CA GLY A 59 38.73 20.19 -48.78
C GLY A 59 37.48 21.07 -48.69
N SER A 60 37.59 22.40 -48.47
CA SER A 60 37.63 23.48 -49.50
C SER A 60 36.46 23.39 -50.50
N GLU A 61 35.69 24.42 -50.90
CA GLU A 61 35.86 25.88 -50.92
C GLU A 61 34.58 26.54 -51.48
N ASP A 62 34.37 27.80 -51.08
CA ASP A 62 33.82 28.96 -51.81
C ASP A 62 32.70 28.79 -52.86
N MET A 63 31.57 29.48 -52.62
CA MET A 63 30.71 30.06 -53.68
C MET A 63 29.90 31.21 -53.08
N GLY A 64 30.37 32.44 -53.28
CA GLY A 64 29.57 33.65 -53.08
C GLY A 64 28.51 33.83 -54.17
N THR A 65 27.39 34.51 -53.85
CA THR A 65 26.58 35.31 -54.79
C THR A 65 25.62 36.24 -54.00
N THR A 66 26.06 37.49 -53.85
CA THR A 66 25.35 38.77 -54.09
C THR A 66 23.82 38.92 -53.88
N ILE A 67 23.49 39.89 -53.01
CA ILE A 67 22.72 41.15 -53.23
C ILE A 67 21.22 41.12 -53.61
N ASN A 68 20.39 41.65 -52.70
CA ASN A 68 19.35 42.69 -52.86
C ASN A 68 18.44 42.60 -51.61
N GLY A 69 18.14 43.65 -50.85
CA GLY A 69 18.08 45.06 -51.17
C GLY A 69 16.69 45.56 -50.78
N ASP A 70 16.53 46.11 -49.57
CA ASP A 70 15.70 47.30 -49.40
C ASP A 70 16.08 48.07 -48.14
N VAL A 71 16.56 49.28 -48.37
CA VAL A 71 16.89 50.31 -47.38
C VAL A 71 15.62 51.13 -47.22
N PHE A 72 14.83 50.86 -46.18
CA PHE A 72 13.73 51.74 -45.81
C PHE A 72 14.20 52.81 -44.84
N GLN A 73 14.63 53.92 -45.45
CA GLN A 73 14.38 55.31 -45.12
C GLN A 73 14.06 55.64 -43.64
N GLU A 74 15.10 56.08 -42.94
CA GLU A 74 15.07 56.71 -41.63
C GLU A 74 14.36 58.09 -41.71
N ALA A 75 13.27 58.24 -40.94
CA ALA A 75 12.61 59.51 -40.69
C ALA A 75 12.44 59.71 -39.17
N ASN A 76 13.57 59.87 -38.46
CA ASN A 76 13.62 60.20 -37.04
C ASN A 76 13.23 61.68 -36.81
N GLY A 77 11.96 61.95 -36.51
CA GLY A 77 11.51 63.20 -35.90
C GLY A 77 11.58 63.13 -34.36
N PRO A 78 11.60 64.26 -33.61
CA PRO A 78 11.76 64.28 -32.14
C PRO A 78 10.67 63.56 -31.32
N ALA A 79 9.67 62.97 -31.96
CA ALA A 79 8.62 62.16 -31.34
C ALA A 79 8.98 60.67 -31.23
N ASP A 80 10.06 60.21 -31.88
CA ASP A 80 10.34 58.77 -32.04
C ASP A 80 11.13 58.15 -30.86
N GLY A 81 11.79 58.96 -30.04
CA GLY A 81 12.50 58.46 -28.86
C GLY A 81 11.56 57.87 -27.80
N TYR A 82 10.40 58.50 -27.57
CA TYR A 82 9.41 57.99 -26.62
C TYR A 82 8.66 56.76 -27.17
N ALA A 83 8.44 56.72 -28.49
CA ALA A 83 7.85 55.57 -29.16
C ALA A 83 8.79 54.35 -29.13
N ALA A 84 10.08 54.54 -29.38
CA ALA A 84 11.10 53.50 -29.29
C ALA A 84 11.24 52.95 -27.86
N ILE A 85 11.22 53.81 -26.84
CA ILE A 85 11.25 53.39 -25.42
C ILE A 85 9.97 52.64 -25.04
N ALA A 86 8.79 53.10 -25.48
CA ALA A 86 7.52 52.40 -25.21
C ALA A 86 7.44 51.05 -25.92
N GLN A 87 8.01 50.91 -27.12
CA GLN A 87 8.09 49.62 -27.81
C GLN A 87 9.11 48.68 -27.17
N ALA A 88 10.26 49.20 -26.72
CA ALA A 88 11.20 48.42 -25.92
C ALA A 88 10.59 47.96 -24.58
N ASP A 89 9.84 48.82 -23.89
CA ASP A 89 9.13 48.46 -22.66
C ASP A 89 8.05 47.40 -22.95
N ARG A 90 7.26 47.56 -24.02
CA ARG A 90 6.28 46.56 -24.48
C ARG A 90 6.90 45.20 -24.84
N LEU A 91 8.14 45.18 -25.32
CA LEU A 91 8.90 43.97 -25.62
C LEU A 91 9.53 43.35 -24.37
N THR A 92 9.80 44.16 -23.33
CA THR A 92 10.41 43.72 -22.07
C THR A 92 9.35 43.29 -21.04
N GLN A 93 8.15 43.86 -21.12
CA GLN A 93 7.00 43.44 -20.31
C GLN A 93 6.48 42.12 -20.86
N GLU A 94 6.64 41.04 -20.09
CA GLU A 94 5.87 39.82 -20.36
C GLU A 94 4.39 40.20 -20.44
N PRO A 95 3.63 39.74 -21.46
CA PRO A 95 2.22 40.00 -21.55
C PRO A 95 1.52 39.63 -20.24
N GLU A 96 0.73 40.54 -19.67
CA GLU A 96 0.02 40.33 -18.40
C GLU A 96 -0.83 39.04 -18.39
N SER A 97 -1.26 38.55 -19.55
CA SER A 97 -1.92 37.25 -19.71
C SER A 97 -1.01 36.06 -19.38
N ILE A 98 0.25 36.09 -19.81
CA ILE A 98 1.25 35.06 -19.52
C ILE A 98 1.66 35.11 -18.05
N ARG A 99 1.77 36.31 -17.47
CA ARG A 99 2.04 36.48 -16.03
C ARG A 99 0.94 35.85 -15.19
N LYS A 100 -0.33 36.18 -15.47
CA LYS A 100 -1.50 35.60 -14.81
C LYS A 100 -1.54 34.08 -14.99
N TRP A 101 -1.29 33.59 -16.20
CA TRP A 101 -1.25 32.15 -16.46
C TRP A 101 -0.17 31.42 -15.65
N ARG A 102 1.05 31.97 -15.55
CA ARG A 102 2.11 31.39 -14.71
C ARG A 102 1.76 31.40 -13.23
N GLU A 103 1.13 32.48 -12.76
CA GLU A 103 0.66 32.58 -11.37
C GLU A 103 -0.43 31.55 -11.07
N GLU A 104 -1.40 31.39 -11.98
CA GLU A 104 -2.46 30.38 -11.88
C GLU A 104 -1.91 28.95 -11.92
N GLN A 105 -1.00 28.64 -12.84
CA GLN A 105 -0.36 27.33 -12.93
C GLN A 105 0.49 27.03 -11.69
N ARG A 106 1.28 28.00 -11.23
CA ARG A 106 2.06 27.85 -9.99
C ARG A 106 1.15 27.59 -8.79
N LYS A 107 0.03 28.31 -8.70
CA LYS A 107 -0.95 28.12 -7.62
C LYS A 107 -1.59 26.74 -7.68
N ARG A 108 -2.00 26.29 -8.88
CA ARG A 108 -2.57 24.95 -9.08
C ARG A 108 -1.58 23.84 -8.69
N LEU A 109 -0.31 23.98 -9.06
CA LEU A 109 0.72 23.03 -8.68
C LEU A 109 0.96 23.01 -7.16
N GLN A 110 1.00 24.19 -6.53
CA GLN A 110 1.12 24.30 -5.07
C GLN A 110 -0.05 23.65 -4.33
N GLU A 111 -1.27 23.78 -4.85
CA GLU A 111 -2.46 23.14 -4.29
C GLU A 111 -2.39 21.62 -4.42
N LEU A 112 -1.92 21.10 -5.56
CA LEU A 112 -1.72 19.66 -5.76
C LEU A 112 -0.62 19.09 -4.84
N ASP A 113 0.49 19.80 -4.69
CA ASP A 113 1.57 19.43 -3.77
C ASP A 113 1.11 19.44 -2.32
N ALA A 114 0.28 20.43 -1.94
CA ALA A 114 -0.29 20.51 -0.60
C ALA A 114 -1.27 19.36 -0.36
N ALA A 115 -2.16 19.07 -1.31
CA ALA A 115 -3.09 17.95 -1.22
C ALA A 115 -2.36 16.62 -1.09
N SER A 116 -1.30 16.39 -1.88
CA SER A 116 -0.47 15.19 -1.78
C SER A 116 0.18 15.04 -0.41
N LYS A 117 0.70 16.13 0.17
CA LYS A 117 1.29 16.09 1.52
C LYS A 117 0.24 15.80 2.59
N VAL A 118 -0.97 16.33 2.46
CA VAL A 118 -2.07 16.06 3.39
C VAL A 118 -2.46 14.58 3.33
N THR A 119 -2.69 14.02 2.14
CA THR A 119 -3.07 12.60 2.01
C THR A 119 -1.96 11.68 2.52
N GLU A 120 -0.70 12.02 2.26
CA GLU A 120 0.44 11.26 2.78
C GLU A 120 0.53 11.31 4.31
N GLN A 121 0.24 12.47 4.93
CA GLN A 121 0.17 12.59 6.40
C GLN A 121 -1.02 11.81 6.97
N GLU A 122 -2.19 11.90 6.36
CA GLU A 122 -3.38 11.14 6.77
C GLU A 122 -3.12 9.63 6.72
N TRP A 123 -2.46 9.14 5.67
CA TRP A 123 -2.11 7.72 5.57
C TRP A 123 -1.06 7.30 6.60
N ARG A 124 -0.07 8.15 6.89
CA ARG A 124 0.90 7.88 7.97
C ARG A 124 0.22 7.85 9.34
N GLU A 125 -0.67 8.80 9.62
CA GLU A 125 -1.41 8.84 10.87
C GLU A 125 -2.34 7.65 11.01
N LYS A 126 -3.02 7.26 9.92
CA LYS A 126 -3.85 6.06 9.90
C LYS A 126 -3.02 4.80 10.17
N ALA A 127 -1.89 4.62 9.48
CA ALA A 127 -1.00 3.48 9.73
C ALA A 127 -0.49 3.45 11.18
N LYS A 128 -0.16 4.62 11.75
CA LYS A 128 0.26 4.74 13.14
C LYS A 128 -0.87 4.37 14.12
N LYS A 129 -2.09 4.86 13.88
CA LYS A 129 -3.28 4.53 14.69
C LYS A 129 -3.55 3.03 14.64
N ASP A 130 -3.58 2.44 13.44
CA ASP A 130 -3.86 1.02 13.26
C ASP A 130 -2.80 0.15 13.98
N LEU A 131 -1.53 0.57 13.98
CA LEU A 131 -0.45 -0.09 14.74
C LEU A 131 -0.64 0.03 16.26
N GLU A 132 -0.99 1.21 16.75
CA GLU A 132 -1.25 1.44 18.18
C GLU A 132 -2.45 0.64 18.67
N GLU A 133 -3.54 0.63 17.91
CA GLU A 133 -4.71 -0.20 18.22
C GLU A 133 -4.37 -1.70 18.21
N TRP A 134 -3.56 -2.17 17.27
CA TRP A 134 -3.11 -3.56 17.26
C TRP A 134 -2.32 -3.89 18.52
N ASN A 135 -1.36 -3.05 18.90
CA ASN A 135 -0.58 -3.22 20.12
C ASN A 135 -1.46 -3.22 21.38
N GLN A 136 -2.43 -2.32 21.46
CA GLN A 136 -3.37 -2.26 22.57
C GLN A 136 -4.20 -3.54 22.65
N ARG A 137 -4.81 -3.98 21.53
CA ARG A 137 -5.56 -5.24 21.48
C ARG A 137 -4.71 -6.45 21.87
N GLN A 138 -3.46 -6.52 21.41
CA GLN A 138 -2.54 -7.59 21.82
C GLN A 138 -2.28 -7.58 23.31
N SER A 139 -1.97 -6.40 23.87
CA SER A 139 -1.70 -6.25 25.30
C SER A 139 -2.90 -6.66 26.15
N GLU A 140 -4.11 -6.24 25.76
CA GLU A 140 -5.35 -6.60 26.44
C GLU A 140 -5.63 -8.10 26.35
N GLN A 141 -5.42 -8.72 25.19
CA GLN A 141 -5.64 -10.16 25.01
C GLN A 141 -4.65 -10.98 25.84
N VAL A 142 -3.38 -10.58 25.86
CA VAL A 142 -2.37 -11.22 26.72
C VAL A 142 -2.75 -11.08 28.19
N GLU A 143 -3.21 -9.91 28.62
CA GLU A 143 -3.59 -9.70 30.02
C GLU A 143 -4.85 -10.48 30.40
N LYS A 144 -5.87 -10.50 29.54
CA LYS A 144 -7.06 -11.36 29.71
C LYS A 144 -6.67 -12.83 29.81
N ASN A 145 -5.75 -13.29 28.96
CA ASN A 145 -5.25 -14.66 29.01
C ASN A 145 -4.51 -14.94 30.32
N LYS A 146 -3.66 -14.03 30.81
CA LYS A 146 -2.99 -14.19 32.11
C LYS A 146 -3.98 -14.26 33.26
N ILE A 147 -5.00 -13.39 33.26
CA ILE A 147 -6.06 -13.38 34.27
C ILE A 147 -6.84 -14.70 34.23
N ASN A 148 -7.22 -15.17 33.05
CA ASN A 148 -7.91 -16.44 32.90
C ASN A 148 -7.07 -17.64 33.39
N ASN A 149 -5.79 -17.69 33.02
CA ASN A 149 -4.87 -18.72 33.50
C ASN A 149 -4.73 -18.66 35.03
N ARG A 150 -4.55 -17.46 35.61
CA ARG A 150 -4.48 -17.29 37.07
C ARG A 150 -5.76 -17.73 37.76
N ALA A 151 -6.92 -17.34 37.25
CA ALA A 151 -8.21 -17.76 37.78
C ALA A 151 -8.41 -19.28 37.68
N SER A 152 -7.98 -19.90 36.58
CA SER A 152 -8.05 -21.35 36.39
C SER A 152 -7.12 -22.09 37.37
N GLU A 153 -5.92 -21.55 37.62
CA GLU A 153 -4.98 -22.10 38.58
C GLU A 153 -5.51 -21.95 40.02
N GLU A 154 -6.05 -20.78 40.36
CA GLU A 154 -6.66 -20.56 41.68
C GLU A 154 -7.85 -21.50 41.91
N ALA A 155 -8.70 -21.71 40.89
CA ALA A 155 -9.79 -22.67 40.94
C ALA A 155 -9.29 -24.11 41.08
N PHE A 156 -8.28 -24.50 40.31
CA PHE A 156 -7.66 -25.82 40.36
C PHE A 156 -7.02 -26.10 41.73
N VAL A 157 -6.29 -25.13 42.29
CA VAL A 157 -5.68 -25.22 43.61
C VAL A 157 -6.75 -25.28 44.70
N LYS A 158 -7.85 -24.54 44.56
CA LYS A 158 -8.98 -24.61 45.50
C LYS A 158 -9.64 -25.99 45.49
N GLU A 159 -9.97 -26.50 44.30
CA GLU A 159 -10.54 -27.86 44.12
C GLU A 159 -9.60 -28.94 44.67
N SER A 160 -8.29 -28.78 44.45
CA SER A 160 -7.27 -29.69 44.96
C SER A 160 -7.18 -29.68 46.50
N LYS A 161 -7.25 -28.51 47.13
CA LYS A 161 -7.15 -28.35 48.60
C LYS A 161 -8.45 -28.66 49.33
N GLU A 162 -9.59 -28.70 48.63
CA GLU A 162 -10.88 -29.05 49.20
C GLU A 162 -10.96 -30.56 49.41
N ASP A 163 -10.29 -31.05 50.47
CA ASP A 163 -10.33 -32.46 50.90
C ASP A 163 -11.51 -32.71 51.82
N SER A 164 -12.71 -32.68 51.24
CA SER A 164 -13.94 -33.11 51.90
C SER A 164 -14.01 -34.65 51.92
N PRO A 165 -14.15 -35.29 53.10
CA PRO A 165 -14.23 -36.74 53.21
C PRO A 165 -15.38 -37.30 52.37
N GLY A 166 -15.12 -38.31 51.53
CA GLY A 166 -16.11 -38.94 50.65
C GLY A 166 -16.01 -38.53 49.18
N THR A 167 -15.22 -37.51 48.83
CA THR A 167 -15.02 -37.04 47.44
C THR A 167 -13.82 -37.70 46.73
N GLU A 168 -13.06 -38.57 47.41
CA GLU A 168 -11.78 -39.06 46.90
C GLU A 168 -11.92 -39.87 45.60
N TRP A 169 -12.94 -40.73 45.51
CA TRP A 169 -13.20 -41.51 44.30
C TRP A 169 -13.78 -40.66 43.16
N GLU A 170 -14.46 -39.56 43.48
CA GLU A 170 -14.90 -38.59 42.48
C GLU A 170 -13.70 -37.85 41.85
N LYS A 171 -12.74 -37.40 42.67
CA LYS A 171 -11.47 -36.82 42.20
C LYS A 171 -10.68 -37.81 41.33
N VAL A 172 -10.54 -39.06 41.77
CA VAL A 172 -9.85 -40.12 40.99
C VAL A 172 -10.55 -40.36 39.65
N ALA A 173 -11.88 -40.40 39.63
CA ALA A 173 -12.63 -40.59 38.40
C ALA A 173 -12.51 -39.39 37.44
N GLN A 174 -12.46 -38.16 37.94
CA GLN A 174 -12.29 -36.96 37.11
C GLN A 174 -10.93 -36.92 36.39
N LEU A 175 -9.89 -37.49 37.00
CA LEU A 175 -8.56 -37.65 36.39
C LEU A 175 -8.46 -38.85 35.43
N CYS A 176 -9.43 -39.77 35.47
CA CYS A 176 -9.43 -40.96 34.63
C CYS A 176 -10.21 -40.73 33.33
N ASP A 177 -9.58 -41.06 32.21
CA ASP A 177 -10.25 -41.00 30.91
C ASP A 177 -11.15 -42.23 30.68
N PHE A 178 -12.46 -42.01 30.78
CA PHE A 178 -13.51 -43.00 30.55
C PHE A 178 -14.03 -43.03 29.11
N ASN A 179 -13.43 -42.25 28.20
CA ASN A 179 -13.82 -42.30 26.80
C ASN A 179 -13.41 -43.66 26.20
N PRO A 180 -14.35 -44.51 25.75
CA PRO A 180 -14.00 -45.81 25.17
C PRO A 180 -13.17 -45.68 23.87
N LYS A 181 -13.17 -44.51 23.23
CA LYS A 181 -12.43 -44.25 21.97
C LYS A 181 -11.01 -43.71 22.18
N SER A 182 -10.63 -43.31 23.39
CA SER A 182 -9.31 -42.73 23.65
C SER A 182 -8.24 -43.78 23.97
N SER A 183 -8.63 -45.06 24.09
CA SER A 183 -7.73 -46.16 24.42
C SER A 183 -6.78 -46.49 23.26
N LYS A 184 -5.64 -45.80 23.19
CA LYS A 184 -4.50 -46.13 22.31
C LYS A 184 -3.62 -47.28 22.84
N GLN A 185 -4.01 -47.88 23.96
CA GLN A 185 -3.19 -48.84 24.71
C GLN A 185 -3.63 -50.28 24.40
N CYS A 186 -2.66 -51.20 24.27
CA CYS A 186 -2.89 -52.63 23.99
C CYS A 186 -3.52 -53.42 25.17
N LYS A 187 -3.47 -52.88 26.39
CA LYS A 187 -3.97 -53.56 27.58
C LYS A 187 -5.45 -53.26 27.79
N ASP A 188 -6.25 -54.31 27.95
CA ASP A 188 -7.66 -54.16 28.33
C ASP A 188 -7.76 -53.65 29.77
N VAL A 189 -8.17 -52.39 29.92
CA VAL A 189 -8.40 -51.72 31.21
C VAL A 189 -9.89 -51.57 31.51
N SER A 190 -10.78 -52.27 30.79
CA SER A 190 -12.24 -52.17 30.96
C SER A 190 -12.67 -52.52 32.37
N ARG A 191 -12.04 -53.55 32.98
CA ARG A 191 -12.32 -53.93 34.37
C ARG A 191 -11.91 -52.85 35.37
N LEU A 192 -10.75 -52.23 35.18
CA LEU A 192 -10.29 -51.12 36.03
C LEU A 192 -11.25 -49.92 35.91
N ARG A 193 -11.64 -49.56 34.69
CA ARG A 193 -12.63 -48.49 34.44
C ARG A 193 -13.97 -48.79 35.12
N SER A 194 -14.46 -50.02 35.04
CA SER A 194 -15.70 -50.44 35.71
C SER A 194 -15.61 -50.30 37.23
N VAL A 195 -14.50 -50.73 37.84
CA VAL A 195 -14.27 -50.60 39.29
C VAL A 195 -14.22 -49.13 39.71
N LEU A 196 -13.47 -48.28 39.00
CA LEU A 196 -13.37 -46.85 39.32
C LEU A 196 -14.72 -46.13 39.18
N MET A 197 -15.53 -46.47 38.17
CA MET A 197 -16.88 -45.92 38.03
C MET A 197 -17.82 -46.37 39.15
N SER A 198 -17.74 -47.62 39.58
CA SER A 198 -18.52 -48.11 40.72
C SER A 198 -18.16 -47.37 42.01
N LEU A 199 -16.88 -47.11 42.23
CA LEU A 199 -16.40 -46.39 43.42
C LEU A 199 -16.79 -44.91 43.41
N LYS A 200 -16.93 -44.30 42.22
CA LYS A 200 -17.52 -42.96 42.07
C LYS A 200 -19.01 -42.94 42.43
N GLN A 201 -19.78 -43.91 41.95
CA GLN A 201 -21.24 -43.96 42.15
C GLN A 201 -21.65 -44.43 43.54
N THR A 202 -20.84 -45.28 44.17
CA THR A 202 -21.09 -45.85 45.48
C THR A 202 -19.81 -45.71 46.32
N PRO A 203 -19.66 -44.60 47.05
CA PRO A 203 -18.53 -44.41 47.93
C PRO A 203 -18.47 -45.53 48.98
N LEU A 204 -17.26 -45.97 49.30
CA LEU A 204 -17.07 -46.95 50.36
C LEU A 204 -17.54 -46.35 51.69
N SER A 205 -18.46 -47.04 52.36
CA SER A 205 -18.82 -46.76 53.76
C SER A 205 -17.55 -46.76 54.60
N ARG A 206 -17.18 -45.61 55.16
CA ARG A 206 -16.07 -45.47 56.12
C ARG A 206 -16.62 -45.40 57.53
#